data_AF-A0A1N6KN54-F1
#
_entry.id   AF-A0A1N6KN54-F1
#
_cell.length_a   1.000
_cell.length_b   1.000
_cell.length_c   1.000
_cell.angle_alpha   90.00
_cell.angle_beta   90.00
_cell.angle_gamma   90.00
#
_symmetry.space_group_name_H-M   'P 1'
#
loop_
_entity.id
_entity.type
_entity.pdbx_description
1 polymer ?
#
loop_
_entity_poly.entity_id
_entity_poly.type
_entity_poly.pdbx_seq_one_letter_code
_entity_poly.pdbx_strand_id
1 'polypeptide(L)'
;NDTTITQVIHVQDTTAPVFAVAAPADTTVDCNSVPAQPVITATDNCSVTPNITVVRNEVRTNGTCPNTYILTRTWTATDECGNDTTITQVINVRDTAAPRFDVVAPADTTVDCNSVPAQPVINATDNCSATGNITITRNEVRTNGSCANSYTLTRTWTAVDECGNDTTITQVINVRDTAAPRFDVVAPADTTVNCDAVPAQPVFNATDNCSATGNITITRNEVRTNGTCANSYTLTRTWTAVDECGNDTTITQIIHVQDTTAPVFTVIVPADTTVDCNSVPAQAVITATDNCSATGNITITRNEVRTNGTCANSYTLTRTWTAVDECGNDTTITQVVHVQDTTAPVVTTIIPAARTVDCDAVPVQEDITATDNCSAVPNISVVKNEVRTNGACA
;
A
#
# COMPACT_ATOMS: atom_id res chain seq x y z
N ASN A 1 63.30 96.50 85.30
CA ASN A 1 61.83 96.42 85.22
C ASN A 1 61.48 95.77 83.90
N ASP A 2 61.45 94.44 83.85
CA ASP A 2 60.91 93.75 82.68
C ASP A 2 59.43 93.48 82.92
N THR A 3 58.60 94.01 82.02
CA THR A 3 57.16 93.82 82.04
C THR A 3 56.84 92.77 80.99
N THR A 4 56.35 91.61 81.40
CA THR A 4 55.84 90.61 80.46
C THR A 4 54.37 90.91 80.23
N ILE A 5 54.01 91.16 78.97
CA ILE A 5 52.60 91.24 78.54
C ILE A 5 52.23 89.87 78.00
N THR A 6 51.23 89.24 78.59
CA THR A 6 50.66 87.98 78.08
C THR A 6 49.41 88.31 77.28
N GLN A 7 49.40 87.95 76.00
CA GLN A 7 48.19 87.92 75.18
C GLN A 7 47.63 86.50 75.22
N VAL A 8 46.38 86.35 75.64
CA VAL A 8 45.64 85.09 75.49
C VAL A 8 44.87 85.16 74.18
N ILE A 9 45.17 84.24 73.26
CA ILE A 9 44.43 84.06 72.01
C ILE A 9 43.64 82.77 72.14
N HIS A 10 42.32 82.86 72.02
CA HIS A 10 41.46 81.70 71.91
C HIS A 10 41.38 81.30 70.43
N VAL A 11 41.89 80.12 70.11
CA VAL A 11 41.71 79.50 68.79
C VAL A 11 40.51 78.57 68.89
N GLN A 12 39.55 78.74 67.99
CA GLN A 12 38.38 77.88 67.86
C GLN A 12 38.29 77.44 66.41
N ASP A 13 38.11 76.13 66.20
CA ASP A 13 37.81 75.59 64.89
C ASP A 13 36.30 75.65 64.65
N THR A 14 35.92 76.26 63.54
CA THR A 14 34.53 76.42 63.10
C THR A 14 34.37 76.04 61.63
N THR A 15 35.43 75.51 61.01
CA THR A 15 35.48 75.18 59.60
C THR A 15 35.39 73.68 59.44
N ALA A 16 34.51 73.22 58.55
CA ALA A 16 34.38 71.80 58.30
C ALA A 16 35.53 71.28 57.40
N PRO A 17 35.90 70.00 57.54
CA PRO A 17 36.85 69.36 56.64
C PRO A 17 36.43 69.46 55.16
N VAL A 18 37.41 69.50 54.26
CA VAL A 18 37.20 69.50 52.81
C VAL A 18 37.70 68.19 52.22
N PHE A 19 36.88 67.53 51.41
CA PHE A 19 37.29 66.32 50.70
C PHE A 19 38.39 66.60 49.67
N ALA A 20 39.36 65.70 49.58
CA ALA A 20 40.51 65.83 48.68
C ALA A 20 40.16 65.59 47.20
N VAL A 21 38.98 65.02 46.93
CA VAL A 21 38.45 64.81 45.57
C VAL A 21 36.98 65.22 45.52
N ALA A 22 36.49 65.52 44.32
CA ALA A 22 35.08 65.74 44.08
C ALA A 22 34.27 64.46 44.36
N ALA A 23 32.98 64.64 44.61
CA ALA A 23 32.04 63.54 44.72
C ALA A 23 32.12 62.65 43.46
N PRO A 24 32.15 61.32 43.61
CA PRO A 24 32.03 60.41 42.47
C PRO A 24 30.76 60.71 41.67
N ALA A 25 30.85 60.72 40.34
CA ALA A 25 29.70 61.03 39.49
C ALA A 25 28.60 59.97 39.64
N ASP A 26 27.35 60.41 39.54
CA ASP A 26 26.20 59.53 39.45
C ASP A 26 26.28 58.69 38.17
N THR A 27 25.91 57.41 38.26
CA THR A 27 25.98 56.49 37.11
C THR A 27 24.75 55.62 37.01
N THR A 28 24.51 55.09 35.80
CA THR A 28 23.61 53.97 35.58
C THR A 28 24.44 52.79 35.09
N VAL A 29 24.28 51.64 35.72
CA VAL A 29 25.07 50.45 35.45
C VAL A 29 24.17 49.23 35.42
N ASP A 30 24.65 48.21 34.72
CA ASP A 30 24.11 46.87 34.81
C ASP A 30 24.36 46.29 36.22
N CYS A 31 23.51 45.37 36.67
CA CYS A 31 23.65 44.75 37.99
C CYS A 31 24.97 44.00 38.17
N ASN A 32 25.60 43.54 37.09
CA ASN A 32 26.91 42.88 37.12
C ASN A 32 28.10 43.88 37.10
N SER A 33 27.80 45.17 36.95
CA SER A 33 28.79 46.23 36.68
C SER A 33 28.78 47.34 37.74
N VAL A 34 28.27 47.05 38.95
CA VAL A 34 28.25 48.01 40.06
C VAL A 34 29.68 48.31 40.52
N PRO A 35 30.15 49.57 40.42
CA PRO A 35 31.52 49.92 40.80
C PRO A 35 31.70 49.82 42.32
N ALA A 36 32.88 49.38 42.76
CA ALA A 36 33.24 49.39 44.17
C ALA A 36 33.20 50.82 44.75
N GLN A 37 32.87 50.93 46.04
CA GLN A 37 32.85 52.23 46.71
C GLN A 37 34.28 52.79 46.85
N PRO A 38 34.58 53.99 46.31
CA PRO A 38 35.92 54.57 46.43
C PRO A 38 36.25 54.96 47.88
N VAL A 39 37.53 54.89 48.21
CA VAL A 39 38.09 55.47 49.43
C VAL A 39 38.40 56.93 49.14
N ILE A 40 37.82 57.83 49.91
CA ILE A 40 37.97 59.29 49.78
C ILE A 40 38.54 59.82 51.09
N THR A 41 39.52 60.72 51.01
CA THR A 41 40.13 61.38 52.17
C THR A 41 39.66 62.83 52.27
N ALA A 42 39.78 63.41 53.46
CA ALA A 42 39.50 64.82 53.72
C ALA A 42 40.68 65.45 54.45
N THR A 43 40.81 66.77 54.30
CA THR A 43 41.80 67.61 54.98
C THR A 43 41.10 68.76 55.65
N ASP A 44 41.68 69.25 56.73
CA ASP A 44 41.18 70.39 57.47
C ASP A 44 42.32 71.38 57.75
N ASN A 45 41.99 72.66 57.95
CA ASN A 45 42.97 73.72 58.18
C ASN A 45 43.48 73.77 59.64
N CYS A 46 42.73 73.20 60.58
CA CYS A 46 43.00 73.21 62.02
C CYS A 46 43.19 71.80 62.60
N SER A 47 42.69 70.76 61.91
CA SER A 47 42.85 69.36 62.30
C SER A 47 43.88 68.62 61.44
N VAL A 48 44.76 67.85 62.09
CA VAL A 48 45.66 66.93 61.39
C VAL A 48 44.88 65.74 60.82
N THR A 49 45.31 65.18 59.69
CA THR A 49 44.58 64.09 58.99
C THR A 49 44.16 62.91 59.88
N PRO A 50 44.98 62.42 60.85
CA PRO A 50 44.55 61.35 61.75
C PRO A 50 43.34 61.69 62.64
N ASN A 51 43.05 62.97 62.85
CA ASN A 51 41.95 63.45 63.69
C ASN A 51 40.67 63.73 62.88
N ILE A 52 40.72 63.54 61.55
CA ILE A 52 39.54 63.65 60.69
C ILE A 52 38.98 62.24 60.47
N THR A 53 37.73 62.02 60.85
CA THR A 53 37.04 60.75 60.64
C THR A 53 36.19 60.83 59.38
N VAL A 54 36.42 59.92 58.41
CA VAL A 54 35.56 59.77 57.24
C VAL A 54 34.69 58.53 57.39
N VAL A 55 33.40 58.74 57.61
CA VAL A 55 32.39 57.68 57.67
C VAL A 55 31.82 57.45 56.28
N ARG A 56 31.77 56.18 55.86
CA ARG A 56 31.17 55.74 54.59
C ARG A 56 29.88 55.01 54.89
N ASN A 57 28.81 55.41 54.22
CA ASN A 57 27.51 54.74 54.28
C ASN A 57 27.02 54.40 52.87
N GLU A 58 26.30 53.29 52.74
CA GLU A 58 25.65 52.88 51.49
C GLU A 58 24.23 52.40 51.82
N VAL A 59 23.24 52.99 51.14
CA VAL A 59 21.83 52.63 51.28
C VAL A 59 21.34 52.08 49.95
N ARG A 60 20.70 50.92 49.98
CA ARG A 60 20.05 50.29 48.82
C ARG A 60 18.54 50.49 48.88
N THR A 61 17.98 51.01 47.80
CA THR A 61 16.53 51.07 47.57
C THR A 61 16.18 50.14 46.42
N ASN A 62 15.42 49.07 46.69
CA ASN A 62 15.03 48.11 45.64
C ASN A 62 14.10 48.76 44.61
N GLY A 63 14.33 48.42 43.34
CA GLY A 63 13.49 48.80 42.22
C GLY A 63 12.27 47.87 42.05
N THR A 64 11.56 48.06 40.95
CA THR A 64 10.34 47.29 40.62
C THR A 64 10.63 45.92 40.02
N CYS A 65 11.78 45.76 39.37
CA CYS A 65 12.25 44.46 38.89
C CYS A 65 13.26 43.85 39.89
N PRO A 66 13.26 42.52 40.10
CA PRO A 66 14.35 41.82 40.75
C PRO A 66 15.73 42.28 40.23
N ASN A 67 16.69 42.45 41.14
CA ASN A 67 18.06 42.88 40.83
C ASN A 67 18.23 44.30 40.22
N THR A 68 17.14 45.07 40.12
CA THR A 68 17.19 46.52 39.92
C THR A 68 17.11 47.25 41.26
N TYR A 69 17.93 48.29 41.46
CA TYR A 69 17.97 49.05 42.71
C TYR A 69 18.74 50.36 42.53
N ILE A 70 18.56 51.28 43.45
CA ILE A 70 19.36 52.51 43.55
C ILE A 70 20.27 52.37 44.76
N LEU A 71 21.58 52.53 44.57
CA LEU A 71 22.54 52.72 45.66
C LEU A 71 22.78 54.21 45.87
N THR A 72 22.60 54.66 47.11
CA THR A 72 23.00 56.00 47.54
C THR A 72 24.17 55.87 48.49
N ARG A 73 25.35 56.30 48.03
CA ARG A 73 26.57 56.33 48.82
C ARG A 73 26.75 57.70 49.42
N THR A 74 27.12 57.75 50.70
CA THR A 74 27.37 58.98 51.44
C THR A 74 28.73 58.91 52.12
N TRP A 75 29.52 59.97 52.01
CA TRP A 75 30.76 60.15 52.75
C TRP A 75 30.59 61.38 53.63
N THR A 76 30.81 61.23 54.93
CA THR A 76 30.78 62.33 55.91
C THR A 76 32.14 62.42 56.57
N ALA A 77 32.82 63.55 56.42
CA ALA A 77 34.08 63.86 57.07
C ALA A 77 33.82 64.75 58.27
N THR A 78 34.27 64.36 59.46
CA THR A 78 34.09 65.10 60.71
C THR A 78 35.44 65.31 61.39
N ASP A 79 35.72 66.55 61.81
CA ASP A 79 36.92 66.89 62.58
C ASP A 79 36.77 66.60 64.09
N GLU A 80 37.80 66.89 64.89
CA GLU A 80 37.79 66.68 66.34
C GLU A 80 36.91 67.67 67.12
N CYS A 81 36.53 68.78 66.49
CA CYS A 81 35.63 69.79 67.05
C CYS A 81 34.15 69.53 66.71
N GLY A 82 33.88 68.56 65.84
CA GLY A 82 32.55 68.14 65.42
C GLY A 82 32.01 68.86 64.18
N ASN A 83 32.81 69.65 63.46
CA ASN A 83 32.37 70.22 62.19
C ASN A 83 32.41 69.14 61.10
N ASP A 84 31.40 69.11 60.22
CA ASP A 84 31.26 68.06 59.21
C ASP A 84 30.91 68.55 57.80
N THR A 85 31.39 67.80 56.80
CA THR A 85 31.02 67.96 55.38
C THR A 85 30.58 66.63 54.82
N THR A 86 29.54 66.64 53.98
CA THR A 86 28.98 65.44 53.36
C THR A 86 28.95 65.54 51.84
N ILE A 87 29.33 64.45 51.16
CA ILE A 87 29.16 64.26 49.71
C ILE A 87 28.39 62.97 49.43
N THR A 88 27.71 62.91 48.29
CA THR A 88 26.88 61.75 47.89
C THR A 88 27.14 61.32 46.45
N GLN A 89 26.83 60.05 46.15
CA GLN A 89 26.78 59.48 44.81
C GLN A 89 25.53 58.60 44.70
N VAL A 90 24.81 58.70 43.60
CA VAL A 90 23.67 57.85 43.24
C VAL A 90 24.05 56.93 42.09
N ILE A 91 23.89 55.62 42.30
CA ILE A 91 24.09 54.59 41.26
C ILE A 91 22.75 53.93 40.99
N ASN A 92 22.26 54.08 39.75
CA ASN A 92 21.08 53.39 39.27
C ASN A 92 21.49 52.04 38.70
N VAL A 93 21.09 50.96 39.36
CA VAL A 93 21.34 49.59 38.91
C VAL A 93 20.09 49.08 38.19
N ARG A 94 20.25 48.76 36.90
CA ARG A 94 19.16 48.27 36.05
C ARG A 94 19.61 47.03 35.30
N ASP A 95 18.66 46.17 34.99
CA ASP A 95 18.85 45.08 34.07
C ASP A 95 18.13 45.40 32.76
N THR A 96 18.90 45.44 31.68
CA THR A 96 18.43 45.79 30.33
C THR A 96 18.92 44.78 29.31
N ALA A 97 19.66 43.76 29.74
CA ALA A 97 20.20 42.74 28.88
C ALA A 97 19.17 41.61 28.80
N ALA A 98 18.95 41.08 27.60
CA ALA A 98 18.11 39.91 27.46
C ALA A 98 18.90 38.64 27.79
N PRO A 99 18.23 37.57 28.26
CA PRO A 99 18.85 36.27 28.40
C PRO A 99 19.53 35.81 27.11
N ARG A 100 20.58 35.02 27.26
CA ARG A 100 21.28 34.34 26.17
C ARG A 100 21.07 32.83 26.27
N PHE A 101 20.66 32.20 25.18
CA PHE A 101 20.63 30.73 25.11
C PHE A 101 22.04 30.14 25.17
N ASP A 102 22.20 29.07 25.95
CA ASP A 102 23.49 28.39 26.14
C ASP A 102 23.90 27.53 24.93
N VAL A 103 22.97 27.31 24.01
CA VAL A 103 23.16 26.53 22.79
C VAL A 103 22.81 27.34 21.56
N VAL A 104 23.35 26.93 20.42
CA VAL A 104 22.92 27.43 19.12
C VAL A 104 21.52 26.91 18.81
N ALA A 105 20.73 27.71 18.12
CA ALA A 105 19.42 27.29 17.61
C ALA A 105 19.57 25.96 16.84
N PRO A 106 18.70 24.97 17.09
CA PRO A 106 18.68 23.74 16.31
C PRO A 106 18.57 24.05 14.82
N ALA A 107 19.38 23.38 13.98
CA ALA A 107 19.39 23.64 12.55
C ALA A 107 18.05 23.24 11.90
N ASP A 108 17.67 23.98 10.87
CA ASP A 108 16.54 23.63 10.02
C ASP A 108 16.83 22.30 9.31
N THR A 109 15.80 21.47 9.15
CA THR A 109 15.97 20.14 8.56
C THR A 109 14.78 19.74 7.69
N THR A 110 15.01 18.79 6.80
CA THR A 110 13.95 18.09 6.06
C THR A 110 14.01 16.62 6.43
N VAL A 111 12.88 16.07 6.84
CA VAL A 111 12.77 14.69 7.33
C VAL A 111 11.54 14.01 6.76
N ASP A 112 11.59 12.68 6.77
CA ASP A 112 10.42 11.84 6.59
C ASP A 112 9.47 12.02 7.79
N CYS A 113 8.18 11.80 7.59
CA CYS A 113 7.18 11.94 8.65
C CYS A 113 7.39 10.98 9.83
N ASN A 114 8.06 9.85 9.61
CA ASN A 114 8.40 8.89 10.67
C ASN A 114 9.68 9.27 11.44
N SER A 115 10.34 10.35 11.03
CA SER A 115 11.68 10.75 11.48
C SER A 115 11.71 12.18 12.03
N VAL A 116 10.56 12.71 12.46
CA VAL A 116 10.49 14.05 13.07
C VAL A 116 11.23 14.04 14.41
N PRO A 117 12.30 14.86 14.57
CA PRO A 117 13.07 14.87 15.81
C PRO A 117 12.23 15.47 16.95
N ALA A 118 12.40 14.93 18.16
CA ALA A 118 11.80 15.50 19.36
C ALA A 118 12.27 16.94 19.58
N GLN A 119 11.42 17.78 20.19
CA GLN A 119 11.77 19.15 20.51
C GLN A 119 12.83 19.18 21.63
N PRO A 120 14.03 19.74 21.42
CA PRO A 120 15.05 19.81 22.47
C PRO A 120 14.64 20.74 23.61
N VAL A 121 15.12 20.38 24.81
CA VAL A 121 15.17 21.29 25.96
C VAL A 121 16.44 22.13 25.82
N ILE A 122 16.29 23.45 25.88
CA ILE A 122 17.41 24.39 25.80
C ILE A 122 17.34 25.34 26.99
N ASN A 123 18.50 25.70 27.50
CA ASN A 123 18.66 26.58 28.67
C ASN A 123 19.15 27.96 28.21
N ALA A 124 18.93 28.94 29.08
CA ALA A 124 19.43 30.29 28.91
C ALA A 124 20.06 30.78 30.21
N THR A 125 21.01 31.69 30.07
CA THR A 125 21.67 32.39 31.17
C THR A 125 21.49 33.89 31.00
N ASP A 126 21.54 34.59 32.11
CA ASP A 126 21.42 36.04 32.15
C ASP A 126 22.43 36.62 33.14
N ASN A 127 22.89 37.85 32.92
CA ASN A 127 23.87 38.51 33.78
C ASN A 127 23.29 39.03 35.08
N CYS A 128 21.96 39.22 35.15
CA CYS A 128 21.26 39.79 36.28
C CYS A 128 20.23 38.88 36.92
N SER A 129 19.74 37.90 36.19
CA SER A 129 18.79 36.92 36.67
C SER A 129 19.47 35.57 36.93
N ALA A 130 19.15 34.96 38.07
CA ALA A 130 19.58 33.60 38.33
C ALA A 130 18.94 32.65 37.31
N THR A 131 19.66 31.60 36.88
CA THR A 131 19.18 30.65 35.85
C THR A 131 17.80 30.06 36.17
N GLY A 132 17.48 29.83 37.44
CA GLY A 132 16.17 29.31 37.87
C GLY A 132 15.01 30.29 37.76
N ASN A 133 15.29 31.58 37.56
CA ASN A 133 14.28 32.64 37.46
C ASN A 133 14.02 33.05 35.99
N ILE A 134 14.82 32.54 35.04
CA ILE A 134 14.58 32.75 33.61
C ILE A 134 13.46 31.82 33.16
N THR A 135 12.41 32.38 32.58
CA THR A 135 11.28 31.62 32.04
C THR A 135 11.52 31.29 30.58
N ILE A 136 11.54 30.01 30.23
CA ILE A 136 11.68 29.54 28.84
C ILE A 136 10.34 28.97 28.35
N THR A 137 9.73 29.65 27.38
CA THR A 137 8.52 29.18 26.71
C THR A 137 8.89 28.46 25.42
N ARG A 138 8.27 27.29 25.19
CA ARG A 138 8.43 26.48 23.97
C ARG A 138 7.12 26.43 23.24
N ASN A 139 7.14 26.75 21.95
CA ASN A 139 5.98 26.68 21.07
C ASN A 139 6.32 25.88 19.81
N GLU A 140 5.33 25.18 19.26
CA GLU A 140 5.42 24.48 17.97
C GLU A 140 4.16 24.74 17.17
N VAL A 141 4.32 25.21 15.94
CA VAL A 141 3.23 25.49 15.02
C VAL A 141 3.38 24.61 13.79
N ARG A 142 2.32 23.89 13.42
CA ARG A 142 2.24 23.11 12.18
C ARG A 142 1.55 23.91 11.08
N THR A 143 2.17 23.95 9.92
CA THR A 143 1.57 24.43 8.67
C THR A 143 1.43 23.26 7.70
N ASN A 144 0.20 22.95 7.28
CA ASN A 144 -0.04 21.85 6.33
C ASN A 144 0.56 22.17 4.95
N GLY A 145 1.11 21.14 4.31
CA GLY A 145 1.69 21.21 2.97
C GLY A 145 0.73 20.74 1.89
N SER A 146 1.30 20.21 0.80
CA SER A 146 0.57 19.83 -0.42
C SER A 146 -0.24 18.53 -0.30
N CYS A 147 0.04 17.69 0.69
CA CYS A 147 -0.62 16.43 0.95
C CYS A 147 -0.69 16.14 2.46
N ALA A 148 -1.44 15.12 2.88
CA ALA A 148 -1.73 14.85 4.30
C ALA A 148 -0.46 14.70 5.17
N ASN A 149 0.56 14.04 4.62
CA ASN A 149 1.82 13.73 5.31
C ASN A 149 2.98 14.66 4.91
N SER A 150 2.68 15.79 4.25
CA SER A 150 3.62 16.87 3.99
C SER A 150 3.22 18.10 4.79
N TYR A 151 4.12 18.63 5.63
CA TYR A 151 3.87 19.80 6.47
C TYR A 151 5.18 20.42 6.97
N THR A 152 5.12 21.66 7.45
CA THR A 152 6.25 22.33 8.09
C THR A 152 5.93 22.54 9.57
N LEU A 153 6.86 22.17 10.45
CA LEU A 153 6.83 22.54 11.87
C LEU A 153 7.75 23.72 12.10
N THR A 154 7.25 24.78 12.73
CA THR A 154 8.05 25.91 13.21
C THR A 154 8.08 25.87 14.72
N ARG A 155 9.26 25.61 15.28
CA ARG A 155 9.50 25.63 16.72
C ARG A 155 10.08 26.96 17.12
N THR A 156 9.62 27.49 18.25
CA THR A 156 10.07 28.75 18.81
C THR A 156 10.38 28.56 20.29
N TRP A 157 11.52 29.09 20.71
CA TRP A 157 11.90 29.17 22.11
C TRP A 157 12.12 30.62 22.47
N THR A 158 11.46 31.08 23.53
CA THR A 158 11.58 32.44 24.04
C THR A 158 12.00 32.38 25.50
N ALA A 159 13.15 32.97 25.82
CA ALA A 159 13.67 33.11 27.18
C ALA A 159 13.40 34.53 27.67
N VAL A 160 12.81 34.67 28.85
CA VAL A 160 12.45 35.94 29.48
C VAL A 160 13.06 35.99 30.88
N ASP A 161 13.79 37.05 31.20
CA ASP A 161 14.34 37.28 32.54
C ASP A 161 13.30 37.83 33.53
N GLU A 162 13.75 38.16 34.75
CA GLU A 162 12.89 38.72 35.79
C GLU A 162 12.44 40.17 35.53
N CYS A 163 13.12 40.88 34.62
CA CYS A 163 12.80 42.24 34.19
C CYS A 163 11.94 42.30 32.93
N GLY A 164 11.66 41.16 32.31
CA GLY A 164 10.89 41.07 31.08
C GLY A 164 11.71 41.32 29.82
N ASN A 165 13.04 41.35 29.88
CA ASN A 165 13.84 41.34 28.66
C ASN A 165 13.83 39.92 28.07
N ASP A 166 13.73 39.82 26.74
CA ASP A 166 13.53 38.54 26.07
C ASP A 166 14.44 38.32 24.86
N THR A 167 14.76 37.04 24.63
CA THR A 167 15.44 36.56 23.41
C THR A 167 14.68 35.38 22.84
N THR A 168 14.58 35.32 21.52
CA THR A 168 13.88 34.24 20.80
C THR A 168 14.78 33.55 19.78
N ILE A 169 14.67 32.23 19.68
CA ILE A 169 15.26 31.43 18.60
C ILE A 169 14.21 30.51 17.96
N THR A 170 14.43 30.13 16.69
CA THR A 170 13.50 29.30 15.92
C THR A 170 14.19 28.14 15.20
N GLN A 171 13.43 27.10 14.90
CA GLN A 171 13.81 26.00 14.02
C GLN A 171 12.64 25.69 13.08
N VAL A 172 12.94 25.45 11.81
CA VAL A 172 11.98 25.00 10.79
C VAL A 172 12.28 23.55 10.40
N ILE A 173 11.28 22.68 10.53
CA ILE A 173 11.36 21.27 10.13
C ILE A 173 10.37 21.05 8.99
N ASN A 174 10.88 20.73 7.81
CA ASN A 174 10.06 20.33 6.68
C ASN A 174 9.85 18.82 6.73
N VAL A 175 8.60 18.40 6.87
CA VAL A 175 8.20 17.00 6.88
C VAL A 175 7.60 16.67 5.53
N ARG A 176 8.11 15.63 4.87
CA ARG A 176 7.63 15.20 3.56
C ARG A 176 7.56 13.68 3.51
N ASP A 177 6.49 13.18 2.92
CA ASP A 177 6.35 11.79 2.58
C ASP A 177 6.77 11.58 1.12
N THR A 178 7.84 10.82 0.92
CA THR A 178 8.41 10.52 -0.41
C THR A 178 8.57 9.02 -0.65
N ALA A 179 8.21 8.20 0.33
CA ALA A 179 8.31 6.77 0.23
C ALA A 179 7.01 6.24 -0.37
N ALA A 180 7.11 5.26 -1.26
CA ALA A 180 5.92 4.59 -1.77
C ALA A 180 5.45 3.50 -0.80
N PRO A 181 4.14 3.19 -0.77
CA PRO A 181 3.62 2.04 -0.06
C PRO A 181 4.31 0.74 -0.48
N ARG A 182 4.39 -0.22 0.44
CA ARG A 182 4.89 -1.56 0.19
C ARG A 182 3.78 -2.59 0.36
N PHE A 183 3.60 -3.46 -0.63
CA PHE A 183 2.74 -4.63 -0.47
C PHE A 183 3.31 -5.60 0.57
N ASP A 184 2.45 -6.13 1.45
CA ASP A 184 2.85 -7.08 2.51
C ASP A 184 3.09 -8.50 1.98
N VAL A 185 2.91 -8.71 0.67
CA VAL A 185 3.05 -9.98 -0.02
C VAL A 185 4.00 -9.84 -1.20
N VAL A 186 4.54 -10.97 -1.63
CA VAL A 186 5.24 -11.06 -2.92
C VAL A 186 4.21 -11.17 -4.03
N ALA A 187 4.49 -10.54 -5.17
CA ALA A 187 3.67 -10.69 -6.37
C ALA A 187 3.50 -12.20 -6.70
N PRO A 188 2.27 -12.65 -7.00
CA PRO A 188 2.07 -14.02 -7.45
C PRO A 188 2.91 -14.32 -8.69
N ALA A 189 3.45 -15.53 -8.78
CA ALA A 189 4.20 -15.94 -9.95
C ALA A 189 3.30 -16.03 -11.18
N ASP A 190 3.91 -15.78 -12.34
CA ASP A 190 3.28 -16.04 -13.62
C ASP A 190 2.99 -17.54 -13.79
N THR A 191 1.88 -17.87 -14.43
CA THR A 191 1.44 -19.26 -14.54
C THR A 191 0.73 -19.55 -15.85
N THR A 192 0.70 -20.84 -16.22
CA THR A 192 -0.09 -21.35 -17.34
C THR A 192 -1.11 -22.33 -16.81
N VAL A 193 -2.38 -22.12 -17.15
CA VAL A 193 -3.51 -22.91 -16.65
C VAL A 193 -4.45 -23.29 -17.79
N ASN A 194 -5.24 -24.34 -17.55
CA ASN A 194 -6.39 -24.63 -18.39
C ASN A 194 -7.48 -23.57 -18.16
N CYS A 195 -8.37 -23.37 -19.12
CA CYS A 195 -9.37 -22.31 -19.06
C CYS A 195 -10.41 -22.49 -17.94
N ASP A 196 -10.61 -23.72 -17.47
CA ASP A 196 -11.45 -24.08 -16.33
C ASP A 196 -10.74 -23.93 -14.97
N ALA A 197 -9.44 -23.61 -14.98
CA ALA A 197 -8.58 -23.54 -13.80
C ALA A 197 -7.95 -22.16 -13.58
N VAL A 198 -8.53 -21.10 -14.16
CA VAL A 198 -8.05 -19.73 -13.96
C VAL A 198 -8.23 -19.31 -12.49
N PRO A 199 -7.15 -18.99 -11.76
CA PRO A 199 -7.26 -18.63 -10.35
C PRO A 199 -7.95 -17.27 -10.18
N ALA A 200 -8.75 -17.13 -9.14
CA ALA A 200 -9.36 -15.86 -8.76
C ALA A 200 -8.27 -14.79 -8.49
N GLN A 201 -8.58 -13.53 -8.78
CA GLN A 201 -7.66 -12.42 -8.53
C GLN A 201 -7.55 -12.17 -7.00
N PRO A 202 -6.35 -12.27 -6.40
CA PRO A 202 -6.19 -12.01 -4.98
C PRO A 202 -6.46 -10.55 -4.59
N VAL A 203 -6.79 -10.35 -3.31
CA VAL A 203 -6.84 -9.06 -2.63
C VAL A 203 -5.55 -8.89 -1.85
N PHE A 204 -4.89 -7.73 -1.98
CA PHE A 204 -3.67 -7.42 -1.26
C PHE A 204 -3.87 -6.24 -0.32
N ASN A 205 -3.02 -6.20 0.70
CA ASN A 205 -2.84 -5.05 1.58
C ASN A 205 -1.45 -4.45 1.32
N ALA A 206 -1.31 -3.18 1.66
CA ALA A 206 -0.04 -2.46 1.62
C ALA A 206 0.11 -1.65 2.91
N THR A 207 1.36 -1.43 3.29
CA THR A 207 1.76 -0.60 4.43
C THR A 207 2.65 0.53 3.95
N ASP A 208 2.67 1.61 4.72
CA ASP A 208 3.46 2.78 4.42
C ASP A 208 4.01 3.36 5.74
N ASN A 209 5.16 4.04 5.69
CA ASN A 209 5.77 4.63 6.89
C ASN A 209 5.08 5.90 7.36
N CYS A 210 4.32 6.55 6.50
CA CYS A 210 3.66 7.82 6.74
C CYS A 210 2.14 7.75 6.72
N SER A 211 1.60 6.86 5.89
CA SER A 211 0.17 6.70 5.72
C SER A 211 -0.36 5.54 6.56
N ALA A 212 -1.45 5.80 7.28
CA ALA A 212 -2.18 4.71 7.93
C ALA A 212 -2.72 3.74 6.87
N THR A 213 -2.76 2.44 7.16
CA THR A 213 -3.19 1.39 6.21
C THR A 213 -4.55 1.68 5.56
N GLY A 214 -5.48 2.30 6.29
CA GLY A 214 -6.82 2.66 5.79
C GLY A 214 -6.84 3.82 4.78
N ASN A 215 -5.75 4.57 4.67
CA ASN A 215 -5.64 5.71 3.75
C ASN A 215 -4.88 5.37 2.46
N ILE A 216 -4.28 4.18 2.38
CA ILE A 216 -3.62 3.69 1.17
C ILE A 216 -4.69 3.17 0.21
N THR A 217 -4.72 3.73 -1.00
CA THR A 217 -5.66 3.29 -2.05
C THR A 217 -5.03 2.18 -2.88
N ILE A 218 -5.66 1.01 -2.90
CA ILE A 218 -5.21 -0.13 -3.73
C ILE A 218 -6.17 -0.32 -4.90
N THR A 219 -5.67 -0.10 -6.11
CA THR A 219 -6.40 -0.34 -7.35
C THR A 219 -5.97 -1.67 -7.96
N ARG A 220 -6.96 -2.44 -8.43
CA ARG A 220 -6.75 -3.74 -9.08
C ARG A 220 -7.31 -3.69 -10.48
N ASN A 221 -6.51 -4.11 -11.45
CA ASN A 221 -6.89 -4.16 -12.85
C ASN A 221 -6.56 -5.53 -13.44
N GLU A 222 -7.35 -5.97 -14.41
CA GLU A 222 -7.11 -7.18 -15.19
C GLU A 222 -7.41 -6.88 -16.66
N VAL A 223 -6.44 -7.17 -17.52
CA VAL A 223 -6.55 -6.99 -18.96
C VAL A 223 -6.41 -8.35 -19.64
N ARG A 224 -7.36 -8.68 -20.51
CA ARG A 224 -7.32 -9.89 -21.34
C ARG A 224 -6.81 -9.57 -22.74
N THR A 225 -5.85 -10.36 -23.21
CA THR A 225 -5.39 -10.38 -24.60
C THR A 225 -5.74 -11.73 -25.19
N ASN A 226 -6.54 -11.75 -26.26
CA ASN A 226 -6.94 -13.00 -26.93
C ASN A 226 -5.74 -13.68 -27.60
N GLY A 227 -5.71 -15.01 -27.53
CA GLY A 227 -4.69 -15.86 -28.12
C GLY A 227 -5.09 -16.39 -29.50
N THR A 228 -4.56 -17.57 -29.84
CA THR A 228 -4.69 -18.18 -31.18
C THR A 228 -6.03 -18.88 -31.42
N CYS A 229 -6.75 -19.23 -30.36
CA CYS A 229 -8.09 -19.84 -30.41
C CYS A 229 -9.00 -19.21 -29.35
N ALA A 230 -10.32 -19.50 -29.42
CA ALA A 230 -11.34 -18.85 -28.58
C ALA A 230 -11.07 -18.96 -27.07
N ASN A 231 -10.57 -20.13 -26.64
CA ASN A 231 -10.30 -20.45 -25.23
C ASN A 231 -8.82 -20.35 -24.86
N SER A 232 -7.99 -19.74 -25.72
CA SER A 232 -6.62 -19.35 -25.39
C SER A 232 -6.51 -17.83 -25.28
N TYR A 233 -5.94 -17.34 -24.18
CA TYR A 233 -5.75 -15.92 -23.91
C TYR A 233 -4.72 -15.70 -22.81
N THR A 234 -4.21 -14.47 -22.69
CA THR A 234 -3.36 -14.05 -21.58
C THR A 234 -4.11 -13.03 -20.72
N LEU A 235 -4.10 -13.22 -19.40
CA LEU A 235 -4.55 -12.22 -18.44
C LEU A 235 -3.33 -11.52 -17.83
N THR A 236 -3.30 -10.20 -17.91
CA THR A 236 -2.32 -9.36 -17.20
C THR A 236 -3.04 -8.68 -16.05
N ARG A 237 -2.71 -9.07 -14.83
CA ARG A 237 -3.21 -8.47 -13.60
C ARG A 237 -2.23 -7.45 -13.07
N THR A 238 -2.74 -6.31 -12.59
CA THR A 238 -1.95 -5.24 -12.01
C THR A 238 -2.58 -4.79 -10.70
N TRP A 239 -1.75 -4.63 -9.67
CA TRP A 239 -2.14 -4.03 -8.40
C TRP A 239 -1.26 -2.81 -8.16
N THR A 240 -1.88 -1.67 -7.91
CA THR A 240 -1.19 -0.40 -7.63
C THR A 240 -1.66 0.11 -6.29
N ALA A 241 -0.73 0.31 -5.36
CA ALA A 241 -0.98 0.95 -4.06
C ALA A 241 -0.47 2.39 -4.11
N VAL A 242 -1.31 3.35 -3.70
CA VAL A 242 -1.01 4.78 -3.71
C VAL A 242 -1.30 5.36 -2.33
N ASP A 243 -0.36 6.13 -1.78
CA ASP A 243 -0.54 6.83 -0.50
C ASP A 243 -1.26 8.18 -0.64
N GLU A 244 -1.41 8.91 0.47
CA GLU A 244 -2.08 10.22 0.50
C GLU A 244 -1.27 11.36 -0.13
N CYS A 245 0.02 11.13 -0.41
CA CYS A 245 0.93 12.05 -1.06
C CYS A 245 1.14 11.73 -2.56
N GLY A 246 0.53 10.66 -3.05
CA GLY A 246 0.58 10.22 -4.43
C GLY A 246 1.81 9.37 -4.77
N ASN A 247 2.60 8.92 -3.79
CA ASN A 247 3.65 7.95 -4.07
C ASN A 247 3.02 6.58 -4.28
N ASP A 248 3.50 5.82 -5.28
CA ASP A 248 2.89 4.56 -5.67
C ASP A 248 3.89 3.41 -5.86
N THR A 249 3.40 2.20 -5.64
CA THR A 249 4.08 0.95 -6.00
C THR A 249 3.13 0.06 -6.76
N THR A 250 3.65 -0.60 -7.81
CA THR A 250 2.87 -1.49 -8.66
C THR A 250 3.50 -2.89 -8.73
N ILE A 251 2.65 -3.92 -8.68
CA ILE A 251 3.01 -5.32 -8.96
C ILE A 251 2.12 -5.90 -10.05
N THR A 252 2.64 -6.88 -10.79
CA THR A 252 1.95 -7.53 -11.91
C THR A 252 2.01 -9.05 -11.83
N GLN A 253 1.04 -9.71 -12.44
CA GLN A 253 1.04 -11.16 -12.70
C GLN A 253 0.51 -11.41 -14.11
N ILE A 254 1.15 -12.31 -14.84
CA ILE A 254 0.72 -12.79 -16.15
C ILE A 254 0.22 -14.23 -16.04
N ILE A 255 -0.98 -14.49 -16.54
CA ILE A 255 -1.58 -15.82 -16.58
C ILE A 255 -1.83 -16.18 -18.04
N HIS A 256 -1.17 -17.23 -18.52
CA HIS A 256 -1.46 -17.83 -19.81
C HIS A 256 -2.57 -18.86 -19.66
N VAL A 257 -3.66 -18.66 -20.38
CA VAL A 257 -4.80 -19.57 -20.42
C VAL A 257 -4.80 -20.27 -21.77
N GLN A 258 -4.90 -21.58 -21.75
CA GLN A 258 -4.92 -22.42 -22.94
C GLN A 258 -5.91 -23.57 -22.73
N ASP A 259 -6.61 -23.95 -23.79
CA ASP A 259 -7.44 -25.14 -23.79
C ASP A 259 -6.65 -26.31 -24.36
N THR A 260 -6.40 -27.31 -23.52
CA THR A 260 -5.64 -28.52 -23.88
C THR A 260 -6.45 -29.79 -23.69
N THR A 261 -7.74 -29.67 -23.40
CA THR A 261 -8.59 -30.81 -23.05
C THR A 261 -9.51 -31.10 -24.21
N ALA A 262 -9.53 -32.36 -24.66
CA ALA A 262 -10.42 -32.74 -25.74
C ALA A 262 -11.87 -32.90 -25.24
N PRO A 263 -12.87 -32.65 -26.13
CA PRO A 263 -14.27 -32.91 -25.82
C PRO A 263 -14.54 -34.36 -25.41
N VAL A 264 -15.50 -34.55 -24.52
CA VAL A 264 -15.97 -35.87 -24.08
C VAL A 264 -17.38 -36.10 -24.61
N PHE A 265 -17.61 -37.24 -25.26
CA PHE A 265 -18.95 -37.66 -25.68
C PHE A 265 -19.85 -37.92 -24.46
N THR A 266 -21.05 -37.36 -24.49
CA THR A 266 -22.03 -37.42 -23.38
C THR A 266 -23.02 -38.57 -23.50
N VAL A 267 -23.08 -39.20 -24.69
CA VAL A 267 -23.95 -40.34 -24.97
C VAL A 267 -23.08 -41.58 -25.17
N ILE A 268 -23.54 -42.73 -24.66
CA ILE A 268 -22.88 -44.01 -24.87
C ILE A 268 -22.88 -44.33 -26.36
N VAL A 269 -21.70 -44.62 -26.92
CA VAL A 269 -21.54 -45.06 -28.31
C VAL A 269 -22.38 -46.32 -28.52
N PRO A 270 -23.21 -46.39 -29.57
CA PRO A 270 -23.90 -47.62 -29.90
C PRO A 270 -22.90 -48.77 -30.03
N ALA A 271 -23.17 -49.90 -29.36
CA ALA A 271 -22.31 -51.06 -29.42
C ALA A 271 -22.25 -51.64 -30.84
N ASP A 272 -21.18 -52.36 -31.13
CA ASP A 272 -21.08 -53.14 -32.36
C ASP A 272 -22.23 -54.15 -32.44
N THR A 273 -22.78 -54.33 -33.63
CA THR A 273 -23.98 -55.14 -33.81
C THR A 273 -23.95 -55.91 -35.13
N THR A 274 -24.76 -56.98 -35.19
CA THR A 274 -24.99 -57.76 -36.40
C THR A 274 -26.47 -57.72 -36.72
N VAL A 275 -26.81 -57.32 -37.94
CA VAL A 275 -28.19 -57.08 -38.39
C VAL A 275 -28.44 -57.67 -39.76
N ASP A 276 -29.70 -57.93 -40.03
CA ASP A 276 -30.16 -58.25 -41.37
C ASP A 276 -30.10 -57.02 -42.28
N CYS A 277 -29.98 -57.19 -43.59
CA CYS A 277 -29.74 -56.10 -44.53
C CYS A 277 -30.90 -55.10 -44.64
N ASN A 278 -32.10 -55.53 -44.27
CA ASN A 278 -33.29 -54.68 -44.19
C ASN A 278 -33.45 -53.97 -42.83
N SER A 279 -32.56 -54.25 -41.87
CA SER A 279 -32.66 -53.83 -40.46
C SER A 279 -31.42 -53.03 -40.00
N VAL A 280 -30.69 -52.43 -40.94
CA VAL A 280 -29.52 -51.60 -40.63
C VAL A 280 -29.97 -50.35 -39.87
N PRO A 281 -29.54 -50.14 -38.61
CA PRO A 281 -29.95 -48.98 -37.84
C PRO A 281 -29.36 -47.71 -38.46
N ALA A 282 -30.09 -46.60 -38.38
CA ALA A 282 -29.56 -45.29 -38.75
C ALA A 282 -28.34 -44.93 -37.88
N GLN A 283 -27.43 -44.11 -38.40
CA GLN A 283 -26.30 -43.62 -37.62
C GLN A 283 -26.79 -42.73 -36.47
N ALA A 284 -26.35 -43.04 -35.25
CA ALA A 284 -26.74 -42.27 -34.07
C ALA A 284 -26.29 -40.80 -34.16
N VAL A 285 -27.16 -39.90 -33.67
CA VAL A 285 -26.78 -38.52 -33.35
C VAL A 285 -26.24 -38.54 -31.93
N ILE A 286 -25.03 -38.05 -31.74
CA ILE A 286 -24.37 -37.99 -30.44
C ILE A 286 -23.97 -36.56 -30.14
N THR A 287 -23.78 -36.28 -28.85
CA THR A 287 -23.39 -34.97 -28.33
C THR A 287 -22.09 -35.10 -27.53
N ALA A 288 -21.32 -34.02 -27.49
CA ALA A 288 -20.10 -33.91 -26.69
C ALA A 288 -20.15 -32.65 -25.83
N THR A 289 -19.42 -32.68 -24.72
CA THR A 289 -19.19 -31.54 -23.83
C THR A 289 -17.72 -31.35 -23.64
N ASP A 290 -17.33 -30.13 -23.35
CA ASP A 290 -15.95 -29.77 -23.09
C ASP A 290 -15.89 -28.85 -21.86
N ASN A 291 -14.76 -28.83 -21.15
CA ASN A 291 -14.59 -28.00 -19.95
C ASN A 291 -14.39 -26.52 -20.30
N CYS A 292 -13.98 -26.23 -21.54
CA CYS A 292 -13.66 -24.90 -22.02
C CYS A 292 -14.61 -24.37 -23.07
N SER A 293 -15.12 -25.26 -23.92
CA SER A 293 -15.99 -24.92 -25.04
C SER A 293 -17.46 -25.12 -24.68
N ALA A 294 -18.28 -24.12 -25.00
CA ALA A 294 -19.73 -24.28 -24.94
C ALA A 294 -20.16 -25.40 -25.91
N THR A 295 -21.18 -26.18 -25.53
CA THR A 295 -21.65 -27.35 -26.33
C THR A 295 -21.94 -27.02 -27.79
N GLY A 296 -22.43 -25.81 -28.09
CA GLY A 296 -22.74 -25.36 -29.45
C GLY A 296 -21.52 -25.07 -30.32
N ASN A 297 -20.33 -24.92 -29.73
CA ASN A 297 -19.09 -24.61 -30.44
C ASN A 297 -18.25 -25.86 -30.73
N ILE A 298 -18.64 -27.02 -30.19
CA ILE A 298 -17.98 -28.30 -30.46
C ILE A 298 -18.47 -28.83 -31.81
N THR A 299 -17.55 -29.07 -32.73
CA THR A 299 -17.85 -29.61 -34.06
C THR A 299 -17.81 -31.13 -34.01
N ILE A 300 -18.93 -31.79 -34.30
CA ILE A 300 -19.00 -33.26 -34.41
C ILE A 300 -19.10 -33.67 -35.88
N THR A 301 -18.06 -34.33 -36.36
CA THR A 301 -18.03 -34.91 -37.70
C THR A 301 -18.42 -36.38 -37.64
N ARG A 302 -19.30 -36.81 -38.55
CA ARG A 302 -19.78 -38.19 -38.68
C ARG A 302 -19.34 -38.75 -40.01
N ASN A 303 -18.74 -39.94 -39.99
CA ASN A 303 -18.35 -40.66 -41.18
C ASN A 303 -18.86 -42.10 -41.13
N GLU A 304 -19.16 -42.68 -42.30
CA GLU A 304 -19.52 -44.09 -42.45
C GLU A 304 -18.78 -44.66 -43.66
N VAL A 305 -18.07 -45.77 -43.44
CA VAL A 305 -17.33 -46.47 -44.48
C VAL A 305 -17.89 -47.87 -44.61
N ARG A 306 -18.28 -48.25 -45.83
CA ARG A 306 -18.74 -49.61 -46.16
C ARG A 306 -17.58 -50.46 -46.68
N THR A 307 -17.44 -51.65 -46.14
CA THR A 307 -16.56 -52.70 -46.65
C THR A 307 -17.40 -53.88 -47.10
N ASN A 308 -17.37 -54.19 -48.40
CA ASN A 308 -18.13 -55.33 -48.94
C ASN A 308 -17.54 -56.66 -48.46
N GLY A 309 -18.41 -57.59 -48.08
CA GLY A 309 -18.06 -58.96 -47.73
C GLY A 309 -17.99 -59.87 -48.95
N THR A 310 -17.95 -61.18 -48.68
CA THR A 310 -17.81 -62.22 -49.72
C THR A 310 -19.08 -62.50 -50.51
N CYS A 311 -20.25 -62.14 -49.96
CA CYS A 311 -21.55 -62.32 -50.58
C CYS A 311 -22.20 -60.96 -50.88
N ALA A 312 -23.06 -60.89 -51.90
CA ALA A 312 -23.67 -59.63 -52.36
C ALA A 312 -24.43 -58.85 -51.25
N ASN A 313 -24.99 -59.56 -50.28
CA ASN A 313 -25.76 -59.00 -49.16
C ASN A 313 -25.01 -59.06 -47.81
N SER A 314 -23.70 -59.30 -47.84
CA SER A 314 -22.84 -59.25 -46.66
C SER A 314 -21.87 -58.08 -46.77
N TYR A 315 -21.85 -57.21 -45.76
CA TYR A 315 -20.94 -56.07 -45.68
C TYR A 315 -20.82 -55.57 -44.25
N THR A 316 -19.76 -54.81 -43.97
CA THR A 316 -19.56 -54.14 -42.69
C THR A 316 -19.65 -52.63 -42.88
N LEU A 317 -20.32 -51.93 -41.98
CA LEU A 317 -20.30 -50.47 -41.89
C LEU A 317 -19.47 -50.07 -40.68
N THR A 318 -18.40 -49.32 -40.91
CA THR A 318 -17.60 -48.69 -39.85
C THR A 318 -18.01 -47.23 -39.74
N ARG A 319 -18.65 -46.88 -38.63
CA ARG A 319 -19.08 -45.52 -38.30
C ARG A 319 -18.06 -44.89 -37.39
N THR A 320 -17.67 -43.65 -37.67
CA THR A 320 -16.75 -42.86 -36.87
C THR A 320 -17.40 -41.54 -36.51
N TRP A 321 -17.24 -41.14 -35.26
CA TRP A 321 -17.58 -39.80 -34.80
C TRP A 321 -16.36 -39.14 -34.19
N THR A 322 -16.06 -37.92 -34.62
CA THR A 322 -14.96 -37.11 -34.11
C THR A 322 -15.52 -35.79 -33.60
N ALA A 323 -15.34 -35.50 -32.31
CA ALA A 323 -15.67 -34.21 -31.71
C ALA A 323 -14.40 -33.37 -31.62
N VAL A 324 -14.44 -32.14 -32.11
CA VAL A 324 -13.34 -31.17 -32.10
C VAL A 324 -13.82 -29.88 -31.46
N ASP A 325 -13.06 -29.33 -30.52
CA ASP A 325 -13.35 -28.04 -29.90
C ASP A 325 -12.83 -26.84 -30.74
N GLU A 326 -12.95 -25.63 -30.20
CA GLU A 326 -12.53 -24.38 -30.86
C GLU A 326 -11.01 -24.19 -30.90
N CYS A 327 -10.26 -24.94 -30.10
CA CYS A 327 -8.80 -24.92 -30.04
C CYS A 327 -8.15 -26.09 -30.79
N GLY A 328 -8.97 -26.97 -31.37
CA GLY A 328 -8.53 -28.10 -32.19
C GLY A 328 -8.23 -29.37 -31.41
N ASN A 329 -8.54 -29.45 -30.10
CA ASN A 329 -8.43 -30.72 -29.38
C ASN A 329 -9.59 -31.62 -29.79
N ASP A 330 -9.31 -32.91 -30.00
CA ASP A 330 -10.28 -33.85 -30.54
C ASP A 330 -10.37 -35.19 -29.79
N THR A 331 -11.54 -35.80 -29.86
CA THR A 331 -11.78 -37.18 -29.42
C THR A 331 -12.59 -37.93 -30.47
N THR A 332 -12.21 -39.18 -30.72
CA THR A 332 -12.83 -40.02 -31.76
C THR A 332 -13.33 -41.35 -31.18
N ILE A 333 -14.49 -41.78 -31.64
CA ILE A 333 -15.12 -43.08 -31.30
C ILE A 333 -15.62 -43.78 -32.57
N THR A 334 -15.76 -45.10 -32.51
CA THR A 334 -16.22 -45.91 -33.64
C THR A 334 -17.27 -46.94 -33.25
N GLN A 335 -18.10 -47.33 -34.22
CA GLN A 335 -19.02 -48.46 -34.15
C GLN A 335 -18.87 -49.30 -35.43
N VAL A 336 -18.94 -50.63 -35.30
CA VAL A 336 -18.96 -51.58 -36.40
C VAL A 336 -20.32 -52.28 -36.49
N VAL A 337 -20.98 -52.17 -37.64
CA VAL A 337 -22.25 -52.85 -37.94
C VAL A 337 -21.99 -53.93 -38.99
N HIS A 338 -22.15 -55.19 -38.62
CA HIS A 338 -22.08 -56.32 -39.53
C HIS A 338 -23.46 -56.53 -40.15
N VAL A 339 -23.53 -56.48 -41.47
CA VAL A 339 -24.76 -56.73 -42.22
C VAL A 339 -24.62 -58.07 -42.92
N GLN A 340 -25.55 -58.97 -42.64
CA GLN A 340 -25.61 -60.28 -43.27
C GLN A 340 -27.07 -60.73 -43.41
N ASP A 341 -27.38 -61.26 -44.59
CA ASP A 341 -28.65 -61.90 -44.85
C ASP A 341 -28.72 -63.23 -44.07
N THR A 342 -29.63 -63.30 -43.11
CA THR A 342 -29.87 -64.50 -42.30
C THR A 342 -31.31 -65.02 -42.46
N THR A 343 -32.11 -64.37 -43.30
CA THR A 343 -33.51 -64.71 -43.50
C THR A 343 -33.64 -65.54 -44.77
N ALA A 344 -34.36 -66.67 -44.70
CA ALA A 344 -34.56 -67.51 -45.88
C ALA A 344 -35.62 -66.90 -46.81
N PRO A 345 -35.51 -67.08 -48.15
CA PRO A 345 -36.54 -66.66 -49.09
C PRO A 345 -37.91 -67.29 -48.80
N VAL A 346 -38.97 -66.51 -48.99
CA VAL A 346 -40.36 -66.94 -48.77
C VAL A 346 -41.07 -67.10 -50.11
N VAL A 347 -41.69 -68.26 -50.33
CA VAL A 347 -42.55 -68.50 -51.50
C VAL A 347 -43.85 -67.71 -51.36
N THR A 348 -44.21 -66.94 -52.38
CA THR A 348 -45.38 -66.04 -52.36
C THR A 348 -46.56 -66.53 -53.20
N THR A 349 -46.32 -67.46 -54.13
CA THR A 349 -47.39 -68.13 -54.89
C THR A 349 -48.02 -69.25 -54.09
N ILE A 350 -49.34 -69.42 -54.21
CA ILE A 350 -50.06 -70.55 -53.62
C ILE A 350 -49.51 -71.84 -54.24
N ILE A 351 -49.01 -72.75 -53.42
CA ILE A 351 -48.61 -74.08 -53.88
C ILE A 351 -49.90 -74.85 -54.21
N PRO A 352 -50.08 -75.31 -55.47
CA PRO A 352 -51.27 -76.09 -55.83
C PRO A 352 -51.38 -77.34 -54.96
N ALA A 353 -52.59 -77.62 -54.47
CA ALA A 353 -52.83 -78.85 -53.73
C ALA A 353 -52.56 -80.08 -54.62
N ALA A 354 -52.18 -81.19 -53.99
CA ALA A 354 -52.06 -82.46 -54.69
C ALA A 354 -53.40 -82.82 -55.36
N ARG A 355 -53.35 -83.18 -56.64
CA ARG A 355 -54.53 -83.57 -57.42
C ARG A 355 -54.26 -84.85 -58.20
N THR A 356 -55.31 -85.65 -58.36
CA THR A 356 -55.33 -86.79 -59.27
C THR A 356 -55.82 -86.30 -60.63
N VAL A 357 -55.05 -86.60 -61.68
CA VAL A 357 -55.36 -86.26 -63.07
C VAL A 357 -55.16 -87.50 -63.93
N ASP A 358 -55.83 -87.54 -65.09
CA ASP A 358 -55.57 -88.57 -66.10
C ASP A 358 -54.17 -88.37 -66.71
N CYS A 359 -53.59 -89.43 -67.24
CA CYS A 359 -52.26 -89.47 -67.84
C CYS A 359 -52.06 -88.47 -68.98
N ASP A 360 -53.14 -88.08 -69.67
CA ASP A 360 -53.16 -87.08 -70.74
C ASP A 360 -53.49 -85.65 -70.26
N ALA A 361 -53.82 -85.46 -68.97
CA ALA A 361 -54.27 -84.22 -68.37
C ALA A 361 -53.33 -83.67 -67.27
N VAL A 362 -52.04 -84.04 -67.31
CA VAL A 362 -51.04 -83.51 -66.38
C VAL A 362 -50.86 -82.00 -66.63
N PRO A 363 -51.14 -81.14 -65.63
CA PRO A 363 -51.00 -79.70 -65.78
C PRO A 363 -49.53 -79.30 -65.96
N VAL A 364 -49.30 -78.20 -66.67
CA VAL A 364 -47.99 -77.54 -66.66
C VAL A 364 -47.70 -77.06 -65.23
N GLN A 365 -46.47 -77.23 -64.79
CA GLN A 365 -46.04 -76.76 -63.48
C GLN A 365 -46.17 -75.24 -63.41
N GLU A 366 -46.91 -74.74 -62.41
CA GLU A 366 -47.12 -73.31 -62.23
C GLU A 366 -45.80 -72.57 -61.96
N ASP A 367 -45.77 -71.30 -62.33
CA ASP A 367 -44.68 -70.42 -61.96
C ASP A 367 -44.74 -70.09 -60.48
N ILE A 368 -43.66 -70.45 -59.78
CA ILE A 368 -43.49 -70.20 -58.36
C ILE A 368 -42.64 -68.96 -58.23
N THR A 369 -43.15 -67.94 -57.54
CA THR A 369 -42.36 -66.77 -57.17
C THR A 369 -41.98 -66.87 -55.70
N ALA A 370 -40.74 -66.49 -55.41
CA ALA A 370 -40.27 -66.28 -54.05
C ALA A 370 -39.79 -64.84 -53.92
N THR A 371 -39.94 -64.30 -52.73
CA THR A 371 -39.41 -62.99 -52.33
C THR A 371 -38.46 -63.21 -51.19
N ASP A 372 -37.40 -62.42 -51.17
CA ASP A 372 -36.45 -62.37 -50.08
C ASP A 372 -36.29 -60.92 -49.63
N ASN A 373 -36.05 -60.72 -48.35
CA ASN A 373 -35.92 -59.37 -47.79
C ASN A 373 -34.58 -58.71 -48.15
N CYS A 374 -33.59 -59.51 -48.57
CA CYS A 374 -32.25 -59.04 -48.90
C CYS A 374 -31.83 -59.30 -50.34
N SER A 375 -32.42 -60.30 -51.00
CA SER A 375 -32.15 -60.63 -52.38
C SER A 375 -33.25 -60.13 -53.31
N ALA A 376 -32.87 -59.34 -54.32
CA ALA A 376 -33.79 -59.03 -55.41
C ALA A 376 -34.25 -60.30 -56.12
N VAL A 377 -35.49 -60.35 -56.60
CA VAL A 377 -36.10 -61.54 -57.25
C VAL A 377 -35.20 -62.23 -58.28
N PRO A 378 -34.45 -61.52 -59.16
CA PRO A 378 -33.55 -62.17 -60.12
C PRO A 378 -32.42 -63.01 -59.49
N ASN A 379 -32.08 -62.76 -58.22
CA ASN A 379 -31.03 -63.44 -57.47
C ASN A 379 -31.58 -64.59 -56.61
N ILE A 380 -32.89 -64.87 -56.66
CA ILE A 380 -33.53 -65.97 -55.95
C ILE A 380 -33.71 -67.14 -56.93
N SER A 381 -33.09 -68.28 -56.62
CA SER A 381 -33.27 -69.51 -57.40
C SER A 381 -34.39 -70.35 -56.80
N VAL A 382 -35.45 -70.59 -57.57
CA VAL A 382 -36.53 -71.51 -57.20
C VAL A 382 -36.33 -72.80 -57.98
N VAL A 383 -35.95 -73.87 -57.28
CA VAL A 383 -35.86 -75.21 -57.86
C VAL A 383 -37.22 -75.90 -57.72
N LYS A 384 -37.85 -76.19 -58.86
CA LYS A 384 -39.14 -76.90 -58.89
C LYS A 384 -38.88 -78.39 -59.17
N ASN A 385 -39.41 -79.26 -58.33
CA ASN A 385 -39.35 -80.72 -58.51
C ASN A 385 -40.77 -81.29 -58.61
N GLU A 386 -41.02 -82.15 -59.60
CA GLU A 386 -42.28 -82.88 -59.74
C GLU A 386 -42.07 -84.35 -59.34
N VAL A 387 -42.91 -84.87 -58.45
CA VAL A 387 -42.94 -86.30 -58.11
C VAL A 387 -44.26 -86.87 -58.60
N ARG A 388 -44.18 -87.87 -59.49
CA ARG A 388 -45.35 -88.62 -59.99
C ARG A 388 -45.40 -89.97 -59.30
N THR A 389 -46.51 -90.26 -58.64
CA THR A 389 -46.81 -91.59 -58.10
C THR A 389 -47.92 -92.22 -58.93
N ASN A 390 -47.72 -93.46 -59.38
CA ASN A 390 -48.79 -94.19 -60.06
C ASN A 390 -49.93 -94.43 -59.08
N GLY A 391 -51.13 -93.94 -59.42
CA GLY A 391 -52.35 -94.29 -58.70
C GLY A 391 -52.72 -95.75 -58.93
N ALA A 392 -53.54 -96.32 -58.03
CA ALA A 392 -54.09 -97.65 -58.23
C ALA A 392 -55.01 -97.64 -59.47
N CYS A 393 -54.85 -98.61 -60.36
CA CYS A 393 -55.78 -98.85 -61.47
C CYS A 393 -57.16 -99.16 -60.88
N ALA A 394 -58.20 -98.46 -61.34
CA ALA A 394 -59.59 -98.75 -61.00
C ALA A 394 -60.08 -100.02 -61.71
#